data_AF-A0A3D4YM16-F1
#
_entry.id   AF-A0A3D4YM16-F1
#
_cell.length_a   1.000
_cell.length_b   1.000
_cell.length_c   1.000
_cell.angle_alpha   90.00
_cell.angle_beta   90.00
_cell.angle_gamma   90.00
#
_symmetry.space_group_name_H-M   'P 1'
#
loop_
_entity.id
_entity.type
_entity.pdbx_description
1 polymer ?
#
loop_
_entity_poly.entity_id
_entity_poly.type
_entity_poly.pdbx_seq_one_letter_code
_entity_poly.pdbx_strand_id
1 'polypeptide(L)'
;MRSLFNEPGSDGTVRWASCPLNTRKIILDLTVDPAREGSEKRMSVADWKNMDIPLIPIEGKNHGTILSDPGDDLADLVDSALQVSSAPTFTQWIDDATKKTRGARAKIDEWQQFVVRVVDERGDPVPDYNLQLFKRASGAGADNSIKQFNLDVHTYKGDSSLRCFHVRLADLDYKKLPNLWVRVIASSGSQLVGYLGFGSEKPADAPALDREAKWDGTLDISSLPSDTGIKFFYSFTTTLIELRLNREPLPLTGKNEICWF
;
A
#
# COMPACT_ATOMS: atom_id res chain seq x y z
N MET A 1 0.84 22.68 -5.66
CA MET A 1 0.99 21.24 -5.28
C MET A 1 1.61 20.37 -6.38
N ARG A 2 1.75 20.85 -7.63
CA ARG A 2 2.33 20.09 -8.76
C ARG A 2 3.82 19.68 -8.61
N SER A 3 4.52 20.07 -7.55
CA SER A 3 6.00 19.99 -7.54
C SER A 3 6.64 19.31 -6.33
N LEU A 4 5.89 18.80 -5.35
CA LEU A 4 6.52 18.24 -4.14
C LEU A 4 6.52 16.71 -4.05
N PHE A 5 5.65 15.99 -4.79
CA PHE A 5 5.51 14.52 -4.59
C PHE A 5 5.12 13.69 -5.83
N ASN A 6 4.96 14.28 -7.01
CA ASN A 6 4.61 13.51 -8.21
C ASN A 6 5.85 13.36 -9.10
N GLU A 7 6.59 12.27 -8.93
CA GLU A 7 7.57 11.84 -9.93
C GLU A 7 6.85 11.50 -11.26
N PRO A 8 7.46 11.75 -12.42
CA PRO A 8 6.92 11.28 -13.70
C PRO A 8 6.68 9.77 -13.63
N GLY A 9 5.52 9.32 -14.12
CA GLY A 9 5.18 7.89 -14.07
C GLY A 9 6.21 7.03 -14.80
N SER A 10 6.62 5.93 -14.17
CA SER A 10 7.50 4.91 -14.74
C SER A 10 6.68 3.69 -15.17
N ASP A 11 7.34 2.63 -15.65
CA ASP A 11 6.71 1.34 -15.88
C ASP A 11 6.26 0.64 -14.57
N GLY A 12 6.43 1.28 -13.41
CA GLY A 12 6.06 0.73 -12.10
C GLY A 12 7.14 -0.20 -11.55
N THR A 13 8.41 0.11 -11.84
CA THR A 13 9.55 -0.79 -11.70
C THR A 13 9.60 -1.46 -10.32
N VAL A 14 9.43 -2.78 -10.33
CA VAL A 14 9.69 -3.67 -9.20
C VAL A 14 11.17 -3.54 -8.84
N ARG A 15 11.47 -2.95 -7.68
CA ARG A 15 12.87 -2.64 -7.27
C ARG A 15 13.68 -3.88 -6.89
N TRP A 16 13.02 -4.94 -6.44
CA TRP A 16 13.65 -6.19 -6.06
C TRP A 16 13.11 -7.32 -6.93
N ALA A 17 13.99 -8.09 -7.57
CA ALA A 17 13.64 -9.29 -8.37
C ALA A 17 12.82 -10.34 -7.60
N SER A 18 12.75 -10.16 -6.30
CA SER A 18 11.83 -10.76 -5.38
C SER A 18 10.43 -10.20 -5.59
N CYS A 19 9.63 -10.83 -6.43
CA CYS A 19 8.17 -10.67 -6.34
C CYS A 19 7.64 -11.82 -5.49
N PRO A 20 7.64 -11.71 -4.15
CA PRO A 20 6.94 -12.68 -3.33
C PRO A 20 5.47 -12.62 -3.75
N LEU A 21 4.99 -13.69 -4.35
CA LEU A 21 3.59 -13.82 -4.84
C LEU A 21 2.59 -13.90 -3.68
N ASN A 22 3.09 -13.85 -2.45
CA ASN A 22 2.38 -13.56 -1.22
C ASN A 22 1.75 -12.17 -1.26
N THR A 23 0.65 -12.12 -1.98
CA THR A 23 -0.14 -10.92 -2.19
C THR A 23 -1.39 -11.03 -1.36
N ARG A 24 -1.65 -9.98 -0.58
CA ARG A 24 -2.93 -9.75 0.10
C ARG A 24 -3.55 -8.45 -0.35
N LYS A 25 -4.86 -8.31 -0.19
CA LYS A 25 -5.57 -7.06 -0.48
C LYS A 25 -6.21 -6.51 0.79
N ILE A 26 -5.95 -5.24 1.08
CA ILE A 26 -6.65 -4.45 2.09
C ILE A 26 -7.60 -3.51 1.34
N ILE A 27 -8.85 -3.46 1.77
CA ILE A 27 -9.86 -2.56 1.24
C ILE A 27 -10.18 -1.53 2.32
N LEU A 28 -10.04 -0.25 1.94
CA LEU A 28 -10.43 0.91 2.73
C LEU A 28 -11.57 1.59 1.97
N ASP A 29 -12.80 1.17 2.27
CA ASP A 29 -14.01 1.68 1.65
C ASP A 29 -14.58 2.85 2.45
N LEU A 30 -14.20 4.07 2.05
CA LEU A 30 -14.70 5.30 2.66
C LEU A 30 -15.99 5.80 2.00
N THR A 31 -16.58 5.04 1.06
CA THR A 31 -17.88 5.39 0.46
C THR A 31 -19.05 5.13 1.40
N VAL A 32 -18.85 4.21 2.36
CA VAL A 32 -19.85 3.82 3.36
C VAL A 32 -19.68 4.67 4.62
N ASP A 33 -20.79 5.19 5.14
CA ASP A 33 -20.83 5.92 6.41
C ASP A 33 -20.62 4.94 7.60
N PRO A 34 -19.64 5.18 8.50
CA PRO A 34 -19.42 4.34 9.67
C PRO A 34 -20.61 4.27 10.64
N ALA A 35 -21.55 5.21 10.58
CA ALA A 35 -22.76 5.19 11.42
C ALA A 35 -23.87 4.29 10.86
N ARG A 36 -23.72 3.75 9.65
CA ARG A 36 -24.74 2.90 9.00
C ARG A 36 -24.55 1.42 9.36
N GLU A 37 -25.66 0.71 9.47
CA GLU A 37 -25.66 -0.75 9.60
C GLU A 37 -24.95 -1.40 8.39
N GLY A 38 -24.12 -2.43 8.64
CA GLY A 38 -23.30 -3.09 7.62
C GLY A 38 -21.98 -2.41 7.29
N SER A 39 -21.58 -1.38 8.05
CA SER A 39 -20.31 -0.68 7.90
C SER A 39 -19.09 -1.47 8.39
N GLU A 40 -19.27 -2.68 8.94
CA GLU A 40 -18.16 -3.47 9.51
C GLU A 40 -17.11 -3.85 8.46
N LYS A 41 -17.52 -3.93 7.18
CA LYS A 41 -16.64 -4.29 6.05
C LYS A 41 -15.91 -3.12 5.41
N ARG A 42 -16.11 -1.88 5.90
CA ARG A 42 -15.42 -0.67 5.42
C ARG A 42 -13.92 -0.83 5.42
N MET A 43 -13.40 -1.56 6.39
CA MET A 43 -11.99 -1.88 6.50
C MET A 43 -11.88 -3.39 6.56
N SER A 44 -11.45 -3.99 5.46
CA SER A 44 -11.40 -5.45 5.36
C SER A 44 -10.11 -5.91 4.70
N VAL A 45 -9.68 -7.11 5.11
CA VAL A 45 -8.59 -7.83 4.44
C VAL A 45 -9.26 -8.92 3.62
N ALA A 46 -9.00 -8.94 2.32
CA ALA A 46 -9.51 -9.98 1.45
C ALA A 46 -8.88 -11.33 1.82
N ASP A 47 -9.64 -12.40 1.64
CA ASP A 47 -9.15 -13.76 1.88
C ASP A 47 -7.86 -14.03 1.13
N TRP A 48 -6.95 -14.74 1.81
CA TRP A 48 -5.70 -15.15 1.21
C TRP A 48 -5.97 -16.20 0.13
N LYS A 49 -5.70 -15.86 -1.13
CA LYS A 49 -5.97 -16.75 -2.27
C LYS A 49 -4.73 -17.49 -2.78
N ASN A 50 -3.54 -17.13 -2.29
CA ASN A 50 -2.27 -17.60 -2.84
C ASN A 50 -1.60 -18.62 -1.90
N MET A 51 -0.76 -19.49 -2.44
CA MET A 51 0.14 -20.30 -1.61
C MET A 51 1.22 -19.40 -1.00
N ASP A 52 1.68 -19.72 0.21
CA ASP A 52 2.83 -19.02 0.81
C ASP A 52 4.11 -19.38 0.02
N ILE A 53 4.61 -18.43 -0.77
CA ILE A 53 5.83 -18.54 -1.56
C ILE A 53 6.83 -17.52 -1.01
N PRO A 54 7.74 -17.93 -0.11
CA PRO A 54 8.72 -17.04 0.47
C PRO A 54 9.73 -16.53 -0.57
N LEU A 55 10.33 -15.39 -0.26
CA LEU A 55 11.49 -14.90 -1.00
C LEU A 55 12.69 -15.86 -0.82
N ILE A 56 13.18 -16.41 -1.93
CA ILE A 56 14.42 -17.17 -2.04
C ILE A 56 15.50 -16.28 -2.71
N PRO A 57 16.36 -15.58 -1.96
CA PRO A 57 17.37 -14.69 -2.53
C PRO A 57 18.64 -15.45 -2.94
N ILE A 58 19.25 -15.06 -4.05
CA ILE A 58 20.54 -15.62 -4.49
C ILE A 58 21.66 -14.64 -4.16
N GLU A 59 22.72 -15.15 -3.54
CA GLU A 59 23.89 -14.36 -3.13
C GLU A 59 24.49 -13.62 -4.33
N GLY A 60 24.70 -12.30 -4.18
CA GLY A 60 25.31 -11.47 -5.23
C GLY A 60 24.46 -11.23 -6.48
N LYS A 61 23.20 -11.69 -6.52
CA LYS A 61 22.31 -11.51 -7.67
C LYS A 61 21.24 -10.43 -7.42
N ASN A 62 20.85 -9.74 -8.48
CA ASN A 62 19.78 -8.74 -8.50
C ASN A 62 18.93 -8.90 -9.78
N HIS A 63 17.93 -8.04 -10.00
CA HIS A 63 17.00 -8.16 -11.13
C HIS A 63 17.67 -8.14 -12.50
N GLY A 64 18.76 -7.39 -12.66
CA GLY A 64 19.52 -7.35 -13.91
C GLY A 64 20.45 -8.56 -14.04
N THR A 65 21.24 -8.85 -13.00
CA THR A 65 22.26 -9.89 -13.07
C THR A 65 21.66 -11.29 -13.14
N ILE A 66 20.48 -11.51 -12.58
CA ILE A 66 19.79 -12.81 -12.66
C ILE A 66 19.48 -13.24 -14.10
N LEU A 67 19.26 -12.29 -15.00
CA LEU A 67 18.97 -12.55 -16.41
C LEU A 67 20.25 -12.67 -17.26
N SER A 68 21.26 -11.84 -16.98
CA SER A 68 22.49 -11.81 -17.79
C SER A 68 23.54 -12.82 -17.35
N ASP A 69 23.55 -13.18 -16.07
CA ASP A 69 24.51 -14.09 -15.43
C ASP A 69 23.80 -14.79 -14.26
N PRO A 70 22.95 -15.80 -14.52
CA PRO A 70 22.16 -16.45 -13.48
C PRO A 70 23.03 -17.20 -12.45
N GLY A 71 24.12 -17.83 -12.89
CA GLY A 71 24.93 -18.76 -12.11
C GLY A 71 24.24 -20.11 -11.87
N ASP A 72 25.05 -21.14 -11.59
CA ASP A 72 24.56 -22.53 -11.44
C ASP A 72 23.61 -22.68 -10.25
N ASP A 73 23.89 -21.97 -9.14
CA ASP A 73 23.07 -22.06 -7.93
C ASP A 73 21.60 -21.70 -8.15
N LEU A 74 21.34 -20.70 -8.99
CA LEU A 74 19.99 -20.31 -9.38
C LEU A 74 19.40 -21.29 -10.39
N ALA A 75 20.18 -21.70 -11.40
CA ALA A 75 19.72 -22.64 -12.40
C ALA A 75 19.24 -23.96 -11.76
N ASP A 76 19.99 -24.49 -10.80
CA ASP A 76 19.62 -25.68 -10.02
C ASP A 76 18.33 -25.47 -9.20
N LEU A 77 18.17 -24.30 -8.60
CA LEU A 77 16.96 -23.96 -7.84
C LEU A 77 15.73 -23.86 -8.75
N VAL A 78 15.88 -23.30 -9.94
CA VAL A 78 14.80 -23.21 -10.93
C VAL A 78 14.46 -24.60 -11.48
N ASP A 79 15.46 -25.40 -11.87
CA ASP A 79 15.25 -26.76 -12.36
C ASP A 79 14.54 -27.63 -11.33
N SER A 80 15.02 -27.63 -10.08
CA SER A 80 14.37 -28.36 -8.99
C SER A 80 12.95 -27.87 -8.69
N ALA A 81 12.67 -26.56 -8.81
CA ALA A 81 11.32 -26.02 -8.65
C ALA A 81 10.37 -26.55 -9.72
N LEU A 82 10.83 -26.69 -10.96
CA LEU A 82 10.03 -27.20 -12.07
C LEU A 82 9.67 -28.69 -11.93
N GLN A 83 10.39 -29.44 -11.10
CA GLN A 83 10.08 -30.84 -10.79
C GLN A 83 9.04 -31.00 -9.66
N VAL A 84 8.64 -29.92 -8.99
CA VAL A 84 7.66 -29.96 -7.90
C VAL A 84 6.26 -30.21 -8.47
N SER A 85 5.62 -31.31 -8.06
CA SER A 85 4.31 -31.73 -8.59
C SER A 85 3.25 -32.00 -7.52
N SER A 86 3.56 -31.78 -6.24
CA SER A 86 2.66 -32.05 -5.11
C SER A 86 2.94 -31.12 -3.93
N ALA A 87 1.97 -30.99 -3.02
CA ALA A 87 2.14 -30.18 -1.81
C ALA A 87 3.30 -30.65 -0.91
N PRO A 88 3.52 -31.95 -0.65
CA PRO A 88 4.69 -32.40 0.12
C PRO A 88 6.03 -32.05 -0.54
N THR A 89 6.15 -32.26 -1.86
CA THR A 89 7.38 -31.90 -2.60
C THR A 89 7.60 -30.40 -2.65
N PHE A 90 6.52 -29.61 -2.65
CA PHE A 90 6.60 -28.16 -2.55
C PHE A 90 7.16 -27.72 -1.20
N THR A 91 6.62 -28.25 -0.10
CA THR A 91 7.14 -27.95 1.25
C THR A 91 8.61 -28.32 1.38
N GLN A 92 9.00 -29.50 0.89
CA GLN A 92 10.40 -29.93 0.92
C GLN A 92 11.30 -29.00 0.10
N TRP A 93 10.88 -28.63 -1.11
CA TRP A 93 11.64 -27.71 -1.96
C TRP A 93 11.84 -26.34 -1.27
N ILE A 94 10.80 -25.81 -0.63
CA ILE A 94 10.90 -24.56 0.14
C ILE A 94 11.91 -24.65 1.28
N ASP A 95 11.89 -25.75 2.05
CA ASP A 95 12.82 -25.96 3.16
C ASP A 95 14.28 -26.03 2.67
N ASP A 96 14.52 -26.77 1.60
CA ASP A 96 15.84 -26.93 0.99
C ASP A 96 16.35 -25.61 0.39
N ALA A 97 15.51 -24.91 -0.37
CA ALA A 97 15.84 -23.60 -0.94
C ALA A 97 16.16 -22.59 0.16
N THR A 98 15.32 -22.50 1.20
CA THR A 98 15.52 -21.60 2.35
C THR A 98 16.82 -21.91 3.09
N LYS A 99 17.16 -23.19 3.23
CA LYS A 99 18.43 -23.61 3.83
C LYS A 99 19.62 -23.19 2.97
N LYS A 100 19.56 -23.42 1.65
CA LYS A 100 20.61 -23.05 0.68
C LYS A 100 20.84 -21.54 0.66
N THR A 101 19.78 -20.74 0.72
CA THR A 101 19.85 -19.28 0.59
C THR A 101 19.93 -18.52 1.91
N ARG A 102 20.07 -19.21 3.05
CA ARG A 102 20.07 -18.60 4.39
C ARG A 102 21.10 -17.47 4.53
N GLY A 103 22.31 -17.67 3.99
CA GLY A 103 23.39 -16.67 4.03
C GLY A 103 23.03 -15.39 3.28
N ALA A 104 22.53 -15.53 2.05
CA ALA A 104 22.05 -14.40 1.25
C ALA A 104 20.88 -13.70 1.94
N ARG A 105 19.95 -14.47 2.51
CA ARG A 105 18.76 -13.95 3.19
C ARG A 105 19.10 -13.10 4.41
N ALA A 106 20.13 -13.45 5.17
CA ALA A 106 20.58 -12.71 6.34
C ALA A 106 21.20 -11.34 6.01
N LYS A 107 21.59 -11.11 4.75
CA LYS A 107 22.18 -9.84 4.28
C LYS A 107 21.15 -8.84 3.75
N ILE A 108 19.88 -9.24 3.68
CA ILE A 108 18.81 -8.43 3.11
C ILE A 108 17.98 -7.83 4.23
N ASP A 109 17.93 -6.50 4.26
CA ASP A 109 17.06 -5.75 5.15
C ASP A 109 15.59 -6.10 4.91
N GLU A 110 14.79 -6.09 5.98
CA GLU A 110 13.35 -6.28 5.85
C GLU A 110 12.72 -5.12 5.09
N TRP A 111 11.91 -5.45 4.09
CA TRP A 111 11.14 -4.50 3.31
C TRP A 111 9.74 -5.02 3.05
N GLN A 112 8.83 -4.14 2.65
CA GLN A 112 7.51 -4.49 2.15
C GLN A 112 7.14 -3.57 0.98
N GLN A 113 6.47 -4.14 -0.01
CA GLN A 113 5.90 -3.39 -1.12
C GLN A 113 4.41 -3.18 -0.90
N PHE A 114 3.90 -1.98 -1.19
CA PHE A 114 2.48 -1.73 -1.30
C PHE A 114 2.14 -1.29 -2.72
N VAL A 115 1.09 -1.84 -3.29
CA VAL A 115 0.48 -1.33 -4.52
C VAL A 115 -0.86 -0.73 -4.14
N VAL A 116 -0.94 0.60 -4.16
CA VAL A 116 -2.15 1.32 -3.80
C VAL A 116 -2.89 1.71 -5.06
N ARG A 117 -4.19 1.46 -5.08
CA ARG A 117 -5.14 1.99 -6.06
C ARG A 117 -6.17 2.85 -5.36
N VAL A 118 -6.45 4.02 -5.90
CA VAL A 118 -7.57 4.85 -5.44
C VAL A 118 -8.64 4.91 -6.52
N VAL A 119 -9.89 4.64 -6.15
CA VAL A 119 -11.06 4.69 -7.05
C VAL A 119 -12.19 5.49 -6.41
N ASP A 120 -13.12 5.98 -7.23
CA ASP A 120 -14.36 6.57 -6.73
C ASP A 120 -15.47 5.52 -6.49
N GLU A 121 -16.66 5.94 -6.06
CA GLU A 121 -17.80 5.07 -5.74
C GLU A 121 -18.35 4.32 -6.96
N ARG A 122 -17.96 4.74 -8.17
CA ARG A 122 -18.35 4.12 -9.45
C ARG A 122 -17.26 3.18 -9.97
N GLY A 123 -16.11 3.15 -9.29
CA GLY A 123 -14.93 2.38 -9.70
C GLY A 123 -14.04 3.13 -10.70
N ASP A 124 -14.28 4.42 -10.96
CA ASP A 124 -13.42 5.21 -11.83
C ASP A 124 -12.10 5.52 -11.09
N PRO A 125 -10.95 5.53 -11.81
CA PRO A 125 -9.64 5.77 -11.21
C PRO A 125 -9.52 7.21 -10.68
N VAL A 126 -8.88 7.35 -9.50
CA VAL A 126 -8.51 8.65 -8.91
C VAL A 126 -7.01 8.89 -9.09
N PRO A 127 -6.59 9.65 -10.12
CA PRO A 127 -5.18 9.73 -10.53
C PRO A 127 -4.31 10.67 -9.67
N ASP A 128 -4.92 11.71 -9.08
CA ASP A 128 -4.20 12.74 -8.31
C ASP A 128 -4.49 12.59 -6.82
N TYR A 129 -3.65 11.82 -6.12
CA TYR A 129 -3.71 11.68 -4.68
C TYR A 129 -2.32 11.71 -4.02
N ASN A 130 -2.28 11.82 -2.71
CA ASN A 130 -1.11 11.61 -1.87
C ASN A 130 -1.53 10.77 -0.67
N LEU A 131 -0.68 9.82 -0.28
CA LEU A 131 -0.91 8.95 0.86
C LEU A 131 0.27 9.09 1.82
N GLN A 132 -0.04 9.30 3.09
CA GLN A 132 0.96 9.40 4.16
C GLN A 132 0.57 8.47 5.29
N LEU A 133 1.57 7.87 5.92
CA LEU A 133 1.39 7.01 7.09
C LEU A 133 2.04 7.66 8.30
N PHE A 134 1.34 7.71 9.42
CA PHE A 134 1.85 8.33 10.64
C PHE A 134 1.35 7.62 11.89
N LYS A 135 2.01 7.89 13.03
CA LYS A 135 1.51 7.48 14.35
C LYS A 135 0.92 8.69 15.04
N ARG A 136 -0.20 8.49 15.72
CA ARG A 136 -0.72 9.48 16.66
C ARG A 136 -0.24 9.11 18.06
N ALA A 137 0.54 9.99 18.68
CA ALA A 137 0.94 9.79 20.07
C ALA A 137 -0.29 9.93 20.98
N SER A 138 -0.40 9.10 22.02
CA SER A 138 -1.39 9.27 23.09
C SER A 138 -0.91 10.41 24.01
N GLY A 139 -1.30 11.65 23.70
CA GLY A 139 -0.96 12.84 24.49
C GLY A 139 -0.98 14.13 23.67
N ALA A 140 -1.23 15.26 24.32
CA ALA A 140 -1.30 16.57 23.65
C ALA A 140 0.07 16.97 23.08
N GLY A 141 0.14 17.09 21.74
CA GLY A 141 1.26 17.73 21.06
C GLY A 141 2.42 16.82 20.67
N ALA A 142 2.18 15.90 19.73
CA ALA A 142 3.10 15.61 18.63
C ALA A 142 2.44 14.57 17.71
N ASP A 143 1.87 15.02 16.59
CA ASP A 143 1.77 14.16 15.41
C ASP A 143 3.21 13.91 14.97
N ASN A 144 3.82 12.85 15.51
CA ASN A 144 5.08 12.35 15.02
C ASN A 144 4.75 11.68 13.69
N SER A 145 4.69 12.49 12.62
CA SER A 145 4.82 12.00 11.26
C SER A 145 5.92 10.95 11.30
N ILE A 146 5.65 9.73 10.84
CA ILE A 146 6.72 8.76 10.68
C ILE A 146 7.55 9.32 9.54
N LYS A 147 8.51 10.21 9.82
CA LYS A 147 9.43 10.75 8.82
C LYS A 147 10.22 9.61 8.15
N GLN A 148 10.29 8.45 8.81
CA GLN A 148 10.86 7.22 8.28
C GLN A 148 10.01 6.53 7.20
N PHE A 149 8.75 6.95 6.99
CA PHE A 149 7.95 6.55 5.83
C PHE A 149 8.32 7.47 4.65
N ASN A 150 9.62 7.53 4.33
CA ASN A 150 10.09 8.02 3.03
C ASN A 150 9.69 6.96 2.01
N LEU A 151 8.43 7.06 1.61
CA LEU A 151 7.87 6.24 0.57
C LEU A 151 8.58 6.61 -0.71
N ASP A 152 9.37 5.68 -1.20
CA ASP A 152 9.81 5.68 -2.57
C ASP A 152 8.58 5.31 -3.42
N VAL A 153 7.89 6.34 -3.90
CA VAL A 153 6.60 6.23 -4.61
C VAL A 153 6.83 6.24 -6.11
N HIS A 154 6.42 5.17 -6.77
CA HIS A 154 6.45 5.05 -8.23
C HIS A 154 5.04 5.09 -8.78
N THR A 155 4.72 6.12 -9.55
CA THR A 155 3.42 6.21 -10.23
C THR A 155 3.45 5.34 -11.48
N TYR A 156 2.45 4.48 -11.67
CA TYR A 156 2.35 3.68 -12.87
C TYR A 156 1.91 4.54 -14.06
N LYS A 157 2.69 4.53 -15.14
CA LYS A 157 2.43 5.36 -16.32
C LYS A 157 1.12 5.00 -17.05
N GLY A 158 0.71 3.73 -17.03
CA GLY A 158 -0.49 3.26 -17.72
C GLY A 158 -1.80 3.65 -17.00
N ASP A 159 -1.73 3.82 -15.67
CA ASP A 159 -2.85 4.25 -14.82
C ASP A 159 -2.26 4.90 -13.55
N SER A 160 -2.33 6.24 -13.47
CA SER A 160 -1.74 7.00 -12.36
C SER A 160 -2.52 6.90 -11.04
N SER A 161 -3.69 6.25 -11.05
CA SER A 161 -4.37 5.84 -9.82
C SER A 161 -3.66 4.69 -9.11
N LEU A 162 -2.79 3.97 -9.82
CA LEU A 162 -1.93 2.91 -9.28
C LEU A 162 -0.55 3.46 -8.94
N ARG A 163 -0.14 3.24 -7.70
CA ARG A 163 1.20 3.63 -7.23
C ARG A 163 1.84 2.53 -6.41
N CYS A 164 3.12 2.29 -6.66
CA CYS A 164 3.94 1.36 -5.91
C CYS A 164 4.70 2.13 -4.82
N PHE A 165 4.66 1.62 -3.60
CA PHE A 165 5.32 2.17 -2.43
C PHE A 165 6.28 1.13 -1.90
N HIS A 166 7.56 1.48 -1.84
CA HIS A 166 8.56 0.62 -1.23
C HIS A 166 8.87 1.12 0.20
N VAL A 167 8.74 0.22 1.18
CA VAL A 167 8.96 0.52 2.58
C VAL A 167 10.11 -0.34 3.11
N ARG A 168 11.20 0.31 3.54
CA ARG A 168 12.24 -0.35 4.33
C ARG A 168 11.75 -0.52 5.76
N LEU A 169 11.40 -1.74 6.14
CA LEU A 169 10.90 -2.06 7.47
C LEU A 169 12.00 -1.97 8.54
N ALA A 170 13.28 -2.11 8.15
CA ALA A 170 14.41 -1.89 9.05
C ALA A 170 14.44 -0.48 9.67
N ASP A 171 13.86 0.52 8.98
CA ASP A 171 13.79 1.91 9.44
C ASP A 171 12.57 2.16 10.35
N LEU A 172 11.74 1.14 10.59
CA LEU A 172 10.49 1.21 11.34
C LEU A 172 10.49 0.21 12.51
N ASP A 173 10.07 0.65 13.70
CA ASP A 173 9.69 -0.29 14.76
C ASP A 173 8.28 -0.88 14.47
N TYR A 174 8.15 -1.56 13.33
CA TYR A 174 6.86 -1.98 12.77
C TYR A 174 6.18 -3.08 13.60
N LYS A 175 6.95 -3.76 14.47
CA LYS A 175 6.47 -4.81 15.39
C LYS A 175 5.74 -4.24 16.61
N LYS A 176 5.88 -2.93 16.87
CA LYS A 176 5.30 -2.22 18.01
C LYS A 176 4.65 -0.91 17.56
N LEU A 177 3.78 -0.97 16.54
CA LEU A 177 3.02 0.19 16.05
C LEU A 177 1.58 0.17 16.56
N PRO A 178 1.31 0.57 17.81
CA PRO A 178 -0.03 0.99 18.17
C PRO A 178 -0.34 2.33 17.48
N ASN A 179 -1.62 2.59 17.22
CA ASN A 179 -2.13 3.88 16.77
C ASN A 179 -1.60 4.29 15.37
N LEU A 180 -1.80 3.43 14.37
CA LEU A 180 -1.41 3.66 12.99
C LEU A 180 -2.51 4.41 12.23
N TRP A 181 -2.15 5.51 11.58
CA TRP A 181 -3.08 6.36 10.83
C TRP A 181 -2.59 6.58 9.40
N VAL A 182 -3.55 6.80 8.51
CA VAL A 182 -3.32 7.17 7.10
C VAL A 182 -3.87 8.58 6.88
N ARG A 183 -3.12 9.46 6.23
CA ARG A 183 -3.63 10.72 5.65
C ARG A 183 -3.75 10.54 4.15
N VAL A 184 -4.89 10.90 3.59
CA VAL A 184 -5.14 10.89 2.16
C VAL A 184 -5.50 12.29 1.71
N ILE A 185 -4.78 12.78 0.71
CA ILE A 185 -5.12 14.01 0.01
C ILE A 185 -5.49 13.62 -1.42
N ALA A 186 -6.73 13.86 -1.86
CA ALA A 186 -7.20 13.50 -3.19
C ALA A 186 -7.75 14.72 -3.94
N SER A 187 -7.58 14.74 -5.26
CA SER A 187 -7.92 15.85 -6.13
C SER A 187 -8.52 15.33 -7.43
N SER A 188 -9.67 15.86 -7.82
CA SER A 188 -10.28 15.53 -9.11
C SER A 188 -9.66 16.31 -10.27
N GLY A 189 -8.90 17.37 -9.97
CA GLY A 189 -8.44 18.36 -10.95
C GLY A 189 -9.55 19.26 -11.50
N SER A 190 -10.80 19.09 -11.07
CA SER A 190 -11.97 19.87 -11.49
C SER A 190 -12.33 20.95 -10.47
N GLN A 191 -12.98 22.01 -10.92
CA GLN A 191 -13.57 23.04 -10.05
C GLN A 191 -15.01 22.71 -9.63
N LEU A 192 -15.62 21.68 -10.21
CA LEU A 192 -17.04 21.35 -10.00
C LEU A 192 -17.27 20.11 -9.15
N VAL A 193 -16.30 19.20 -9.08
CA VAL A 193 -16.41 17.94 -8.33
C VAL A 193 -15.16 17.73 -7.49
N GLY A 194 -15.32 17.18 -6.29
CA GLY A 194 -14.26 16.77 -5.40
C GLY A 194 -14.43 15.30 -5.01
N TYR A 195 -13.57 14.85 -4.11
CA TYR A 195 -13.73 13.55 -3.46
C TYR A 195 -14.13 13.73 -1.99
N LEU A 196 -14.69 12.70 -1.38
CA LEU A 196 -15.04 12.70 0.03
C LEU A 196 -15.00 11.27 0.57
N GLY A 197 -14.33 11.05 1.69
CA GLY A 197 -14.39 9.80 2.44
C GLY A 197 -15.13 9.97 3.75
N PHE A 198 -16.06 9.08 4.06
CA PHE A 198 -16.68 9.02 5.39
C PHE A 198 -15.69 8.54 6.46
N GLY A 199 -15.94 8.91 7.71
CA GLY A 199 -15.11 8.49 8.85
C GLY A 199 -13.68 9.00 8.80
N SER A 200 -13.41 10.05 8.00
CA SER A 200 -12.13 10.73 7.98
C SER A 200 -12.16 12.01 8.81
N GLU A 201 -11.09 12.30 9.55
CA GLU A 201 -10.93 13.58 10.24
C GLU A 201 -10.24 14.60 9.34
N LYS A 202 -10.64 15.87 9.42
CA LYS A 202 -9.89 16.95 8.77
C LYS A 202 -8.63 17.23 9.62
N PRO A 203 -7.42 17.22 9.04
CA PRO A 203 -6.21 17.54 9.79
C PRO A 203 -6.27 18.95 10.39
N ALA A 204 -5.77 19.12 11.62
CA ALA A 204 -5.74 20.42 12.31
C ALA A 204 -4.82 21.45 11.62
N ASP A 205 -3.82 20.97 10.88
CA ASP A 205 -2.86 21.74 10.09
C ASP A 205 -3.27 21.91 8.63
N ALA A 206 -4.47 21.44 8.23
CA ALA A 206 -4.91 21.55 6.85
C ALA A 206 -5.00 23.04 6.46
N PRO A 207 -4.28 23.49 5.42
CA PRO A 207 -4.36 24.89 5.00
C PRO A 207 -5.81 25.24 4.66
N ALA A 208 -6.19 26.51 4.90
CA ALA A 208 -7.43 27.04 4.35
C ALA A 208 -7.30 26.95 2.82
N LEU A 209 -7.94 25.94 2.23
CA LEU A 209 -7.92 25.73 0.79
C LEU A 209 -8.87 26.76 0.19
N ASP A 210 -8.34 27.78 -0.49
CA ASP A 210 -9.11 28.88 -1.08
C ASP A 210 -10.18 28.43 -2.10
N ARG A 211 -10.12 27.17 -2.58
CA ARG A 211 -11.16 26.47 -3.35
C ARG A 211 -11.12 24.95 -3.08
N GLU A 212 -12.24 24.37 -2.66
CA GLU A 212 -12.43 22.98 -2.21
C GLU A 212 -12.29 21.88 -3.31
N ALA A 213 -11.40 22.01 -4.29
CA ALA A 213 -11.19 20.94 -5.28
C ALA A 213 -10.41 19.72 -4.74
N LYS A 214 -10.02 19.77 -3.46
CA LYS A 214 -9.16 18.77 -2.81
C LYS A 214 -9.76 18.35 -1.49
N TRP A 215 -9.81 17.04 -1.32
CA TRP A 215 -10.15 16.41 -0.05
C TRP A 215 -8.88 16.03 0.69
N ASP A 216 -8.87 16.27 2.00
CA ASP A 216 -7.76 15.99 2.90
C ASP A 216 -8.34 15.38 4.18
N GLY A 217 -8.14 14.07 4.34
CA GLY A 217 -8.74 13.29 5.42
C GLY A 217 -7.73 12.34 6.05
N THR A 218 -7.85 12.14 7.37
CA THR A 218 -7.09 11.14 8.11
C THR A 218 -8.00 10.00 8.58
N LEU A 219 -7.46 8.77 8.56
CA LEU A 219 -8.15 7.55 8.91
C LEU A 219 -7.34 6.78 9.96
N ASP A 220 -8.01 6.34 11.03
CA ASP A 220 -7.44 5.38 11.97
C ASP A 220 -7.48 3.98 11.36
N ILE A 221 -6.31 3.35 11.22
CA ILE A 221 -6.18 1.98 10.70
C ILE A 221 -5.70 0.98 11.76
N SER A 222 -5.74 1.38 13.03
CA SER A 222 -5.20 0.62 14.16
C SER A 222 -5.96 -0.66 14.48
N SER A 223 -7.21 -0.80 14.01
CA SER A 223 -8.02 -2.00 14.21
C SER A 223 -7.74 -3.11 13.20
N LEU A 224 -7.15 -2.80 12.02
CA LEU A 224 -6.81 -3.82 11.02
C LEU A 224 -5.96 -4.97 11.59
N PRO A 225 -4.93 -4.70 12.42
CA PRO A 225 -4.14 -5.76 13.05
C PRO A 225 -4.87 -6.56 14.14
N SER A 226 -5.80 -5.94 14.88
CA SER A 226 -6.50 -6.60 15.99
C SER A 226 -7.65 -7.48 15.54
N ASP A 227 -8.43 -7.02 14.56
CA ASP A 227 -9.72 -7.63 14.23
C ASP A 227 -9.58 -8.83 13.29
N THR A 228 -8.45 -8.91 12.60
CA THR A 228 -8.14 -9.99 11.65
C THR A 228 -7.03 -10.92 12.14
N GLY A 229 -6.28 -10.52 13.18
CA GLY A 229 -5.00 -11.13 13.55
C GLY A 229 -3.87 -10.90 12.53
N ILE A 230 -4.11 -10.10 11.48
CA ILE A 230 -3.20 -9.88 10.35
C ILE A 230 -2.43 -8.57 10.53
N LYS A 231 -1.11 -8.66 10.67
CA LYS A 231 -0.24 -7.48 10.79
C LYS A 231 -0.25 -6.62 9.52
N PHE A 232 -0.51 -5.31 9.63
CA PHE A 232 -0.43 -4.37 8.49
C PHE A 232 0.96 -4.36 7.84
N PHE A 233 2.02 -4.59 8.63
CA PHE A 233 3.37 -4.79 8.13
C PHE A 233 3.75 -6.27 8.15
N TYR A 234 4.23 -6.77 7.01
CA TYR A 234 4.69 -8.15 6.85
C TYR A 234 5.88 -8.17 5.89
N SER A 235 7.04 -8.58 6.39
CA SER A 235 8.28 -8.48 5.63
C SER A 235 8.26 -9.39 4.39
N PHE A 236 8.90 -8.94 3.31
CA PHE A 236 9.04 -9.64 2.03
C PHE A 236 7.69 -10.05 1.45
N THR A 237 6.73 -9.11 1.43
CA THR A 237 5.42 -9.30 0.77
C THR A 237 5.04 -8.10 -0.08
N THR A 238 4.05 -8.32 -0.93
CA THR A 238 3.31 -7.25 -1.62
C THR A 238 1.92 -7.13 -1.02
N THR A 239 1.54 -5.94 -0.55
CA THR A 239 0.17 -5.66 -0.08
C THR A 239 -0.53 -4.75 -1.08
N LEU A 240 -1.65 -5.20 -1.63
CA LEU A 240 -2.54 -4.35 -2.42
C LEU A 240 -3.41 -3.54 -1.45
N ILE A 241 -3.53 -2.24 -1.67
CA ILE A 241 -4.48 -1.39 -0.95
C ILE A 241 -5.43 -0.80 -1.98
N GLU A 242 -6.72 -1.02 -1.81
CA GLU A 242 -7.76 -0.32 -2.57
C GLU A 242 -8.46 0.67 -1.66
N LEU A 243 -8.33 1.96 -1.98
CA LEU A 243 -9.04 3.04 -1.30
C LEU A 243 -10.20 3.49 -2.18
N ARG A 244 -11.39 3.60 -1.58
CA ARG A 244 -12.60 4.07 -2.28
C ARG A 244 -13.11 5.36 -1.67
N LEU A 245 -13.42 6.35 -2.52
CA LEU A 245 -13.91 7.67 -2.13
C LEU A 245 -15.22 7.98 -2.85
N ASN A 246 -16.09 8.79 -2.27
CA ASN A 246 -17.25 9.34 -2.99
C ASN A 246 -16.80 10.52 -3.85
N ARG A 247 -17.31 10.62 -5.07
CA ARG A 247 -17.18 11.77 -5.95
C ARG A 247 -18.40 12.66 -5.80
N GLU A 248 -18.19 13.81 -5.20
CA GLU A 248 -19.27 14.73 -4.84
C GLU A 248 -19.10 16.06 -5.59
N PRO A 249 -20.19 16.70 -6.02
CA PRO A 249 -20.10 18.03 -6.59
C PRO A 249 -19.72 19.07 -5.52
N LEU A 250 -19.16 20.20 -5.91
CA LEU A 250 -18.62 21.22 -5.01
C LEU A 250 -19.60 22.40 -4.79
N PRO A 251 -19.48 23.14 -3.67
CA PRO A 251 -18.63 22.85 -2.50
C PRO A 251 -19.06 21.60 -1.74
N LEU A 252 -18.12 20.93 -1.08
CA LEU A 252 -18.38 19.75 -0.25
C LEU A 252 -19.18 20.13 1.02
N THR A 253 -19.13 21.41 1.40
CA THR A 253 -19.90 21.96 2.51
C THR A 253 -20.82 23.09 2.04
N GLY A 254 -22.09 23.06 2.45
CA GLY A 254 -23.07 24.09 2.08
C GLY A 254 -23.84 23.77 0.80
N LYS A 255 -24.35 24.82 0.13
CA LYS A 255 -25.12 24.66 -1.11
C LYS A 255 -24.20 24.37 -2.28
N ASN A 256 -24.50 23.31 -3.00
CA ASN A 256 -23.74 22.85 -4.15
C ASN A 256 -23.94 23.76 -5.38
N GLU A 257 -22.92 23.93 -6.21
CA GLU A 257 -22.97 24.75 -7.42
C GLU A 257 -23.72 24.07 -8.59
N ILE A 258 -23.92 22.75 -8.51
CA ILE A 258 -24.53 21.96 -9.59
C ILE A 258 -26.04 21.75 -9.39
N CYS A 259 -26.50 21.70 -8.13
CA CYS A 259 -27.89 21.40 -7.81
C CYS A 259 -28.62 22.66 -7.33
N TRP A 260 -29.30 23.32 -8.28
CA TRP A 260 -30.20 24.46 -8.01
C TRP A 260 -31.63 23.93 -7.85
N PHE A 261 -32.08 23.72 -6.61
CA PHE A 261 -33.49 23.56 -6.28
C PHE A 261 -33.83 24.31 -5.00
#